data_AF-A0A285VQ34-F1
#
_entry.id   AF-A0A285VQ34-F1
#
_cell.length_a   1.000
_cell.length_b   1.000
_cell.length_c   1.000
_cell.angle_alpha   90.00
_cell.angle_beta   90.00
_cell.angle_gamma   90.00
#
_symmetry.space_group_name_H-M   'P 1'
#
loop_
_entity.id
_entity.type
_entity.pdbx_description
1 polymer ?
#
loop_
_entity_poly.entity_id
_entity_poly.type
_entity_poly.pdbx_seq_one_letter_code
_entity_poly.pdbx_strand_id
1 'polypeptide(L)'
;MTRSKKTRSIANKVTIRTGRRKDFRKWRHDNPDQVKSSPRYVQKKRQQRKLQAARRLARQQQAPTLDVHGTPTRDDDSRGDR
;
A
#
# COMPACT_ATOMS: atom_id res chain seq x y z
N MET A 1 16.70 -7.43 -5.65
CA MET A 1 16.25 -7.66 -4.25
C MET A 1 15.55 -9.02 -4.17
N THR A 2 16.27 -10.10 -3.91
CA THR A 2 15.70 -11.48 -3.92
C THR A 2 14.81 -11.73 -2.69
N ARG A 3 13.86 -12.66 -2.80
CA ARG A 3 12.96 -13.06 -1.68
C ARG A 3 13.77 -13.46 -0.44
N SER A 4 14.87 -14.19 -0.64
CA SER A 4 15.83 -14.57 0.40
C SER A 4 16.42 -13.35 1.14
N LYS A 5 16.89 -12.32 0.42
CA LYS A 5 17.41 -11.08 1.03
C LYS A 5 16.34 -10.32 1.83
N LYS A 6 15.07 -10.38 1.43
CA LYS A 6 13.95 -9.74 2.15
C LYS A 6 13.60 -10.47 3.45
N THR A 7 13.75 -11.79 3.49
CA THR A 7 13.37 -12.62 4.64
C THR A 7 14.51 -12.89 5.62
N ARG A 8 15.78 -12.67 5.23
CA ARG A 8 16.97 -12.95 6.06
C ARG A 8 16.95 -12.27 7.43
N SER A 9 16.51 -11.01 7.49
CA SER A 9 16.42 -10.26 8.76
C SER A 9 15.37 -10.88 9.72
N ILE A 10 14.29 -11.41 9.17
CA ILE A 10 13.24 -12.08 9.96
C ILE A 10 13.75 -13.46 10.42
N ALA A 11 14.40 -14.22 9.54
CA ALA A 11 14.98 -15.51 9.89
C ALA A 11 16.00 -15.39 11.04
N ASN A 12 16.91 -14.41 10.96
CA ASN A 12 17.89 -14.18 12.04
C ASN A 12 17.21 -13.80 13.37
N LYS A 13 16.14 -13.00 13.34
CA LYS A 13 15.37 -12.65 14.55
C LYS A 13 14.63 -13.86 15.15
N VAL A 14 14.12 -14.76 14.30
CA VAL A 14 13.50 -16.02 14.74
C VAL A 14 14.52 -16.89 15.45
N THR A 15 15.70 -17.08 14.86
CA THR A 15 16.77 -17.92 15.43
C THR A 15 17.25 -17.41 16.79
N ILE A 16 17.45 -16.09 16.94
CA ILE A 16 17.99 -15.50 18.18
C ILE A 16 16.97 -15.51 19.33
N ARG A 17 15.67 -15.33 19.05
CA ARG A 17 14.66 -15.18 20.12
C ARG A 17 13.98 -16.47 20.54
N THR A 18 13.45 -17.24 19.59
CA THR A 18 12.57 -18.37 19.92
C THR A 18 12.96 -19.67 19.23
N GLY A 19 13.90 -19.65 18.28
CA GLY A 19 14.33 -20.81 17.50
C GLY A 19 13.30 -21.33 16.48
N ARG A 20 12.00 -21.09 16.68
CA ARG A 20 10.90 -21.48 15.78
C ARG A 20 10.07 -20.29 15.30
N ARG A 21 9.69 -20.30 14.02
CA ARG A 21 8.97 -19.20 13.36
C ARG A 21 7.56 -18.97 13.91
N LYS A 22 6.84 -20.03 14.30
CA LYS A 22 5.50 -19.93 14.88
C LYS A 22 5.55 -19.21 16.23
N ASP A 23 6.50 -19.60 17.07
CA ASP A 23 6.69 -19.04 18.40
C ASP A 23 7.13 -17.58 18.31
N PHE A 24 8.02 -17.25 17.37
CA PHE A 24 8.38 -15.85 17.09
C PHE A 24 7.18 -15.05 16.62
N ARG A 25 6.28 -15.62 15.81
CA ARG A 25 5.05 -14.93 15.37
C ARG A 25 4.18 -14.61 16.57
N LYS A 26 3.90 -15.59 17.45
CA LYS A 26 3.13 -15.37 18.68
C LYS A 26 3.79 -14.30 19.55
N TRP A 27 5.07 -14.46 19.82
CA TRP A 27 5.86 -13.51 20.61
C TRP A 27 5.80 -12.07 20.04
N ARG A 28 5.80 -11.90 18.71
CA ARG A 28 5.64 -10.58 18.06
C ARG A 28 4.25 -9.97 18.27
N HIS A 29 3.22 -10.78 18.38
CA HIS A 29 1.87 -10.31 18.70
C HIS A 29 1.76 -9.93 20.17
N ASP A 30 2.38 -10.72 21.05
CA ASP A 30 2.41 -10.47 22.50
C ASP A 30 3.30 -9.25 22.85
N ASN A 31 4.28 -8.91 22.01
CA ASN A 31 5.25 -7.82 22.23
C ASN A 31 5.32 -6.84 21.04
N PRO A 32 4.24 -6.08 20.74
CA PRO A 32 4.17 -5.22 19.56
C PRO A 32 5.25 -4.12 19.56
N ASP A 33 5.59 -3.57 20.72
CA ASP A 33 6.55 -2.47 20.84
C ASP A 33 8.00 -2.86 20.55
N GLN A 34 8.35 -4.12 20.78
CA GLN A 34 9.71 -4.61 20.61
C GLN A 34 10.05 -4.98 19.15
N VAL A 35 9.07 -4.89 18.24
CA VAL A 35 9.21 -5.22 16.82
C VAL A 35 9.08 -3.97 15.98
N LYS A 36 9.94 -2.99 16.24
CA LYS A 36 10.00 -1.77 15.44
C LYS A 36 10.96 -1.93 14.27
N SER A 37 10.61 -1.34 13.13
CA SER A 37 11.53 -1.21 11.99
C SER A 37 12.56 -0.12 12.30
N SER A 38 13.77 -0.24 11.76
CA SER A 38 14.82 0.78 11.93
C SER A 38 14.33 2.16 11.45
N PRO A 39 14.71 3.26 12.13
CA PRO A 39 14.35 4.62 11.72
C PRO A 39 14.70 4.92 10.25
N ARG A 40 15.87 4.48 9.79
CA ARG A 40 16.32 4.63 8.39
C ARG A 40 15.35 3.97 7.40
N TYR A 41 14.81 2.79 7.75
CA TYR A 41 13.85 2.08 6.92
C TYR A 41 12.52 2.84 6.85
N VAL A 42 12.05 3.38 7.97
CA VAL A 42 10.81 4.17 8.05
C VAL A 42 10.93 5.44 7.21
N GLN A 43 12.02 6.18 7.37
CA GLN A 43 12.30 7.39 6.59
C GLN A 43 12.37 7.10 5.09
N LYS A 44 13.10 6.05 4.69
CA LYS A 44 13.15 5.59 3.29
C LYS A 44 11.75 5.32 2.74
N LYS A 45 10.89 4.62 3.49
CA LYS A 45 9.52 4.31 3.05
C LYS A 45 8.64 5.54 2.97
N ARG A 46 8.80 6.50 3.89
CA ARG A 46 8.12 7.80 3.81
C ARG A 46 8.49 8.54 2.51
N GLN A 47 9.78 8.62 2.18
CA GLN A 47 10.25 9.24 0.94
C GLN A 47 9.70 8.53 -0.30
N GLN A 48 9.71 7.18 -0.33
CA GLN A 48 9.15 6.41 -1.44
C GLN A 48 7.66 6.71 -1.67
N ARG A 49 6.85 6.77 -0.61
CA ARG A 49 5.42 7.11 -0.72
C ARG A 49 5.21 8.53 -1.21
N LYS A 50 6.01 9.50 -0.74
CA LYS A 50 5.96 10.90 -1.20
C LYS A 50 6.20 10.99 -2.72
N LEU A 51 7.24 10.32 -3.22
CA LEU A 51 7.53 10.27 -4.66
C LEU A 51 6.43 9.58 -5.46
N GLN A 52 5.86 8.50 -4.92
CA GLN A 52 4.76 7.79 -5.57
C GLN A 52 3.49 8.66 -5.64
N ALA A 53 3.18 9.40 -4.58
CA ALA A 53 2.07 10.34 -4.55
C ALA A 53 2.26 11.46 -5.59
N ALA A 54 3.46 12.05 -5.67
CA ALA A 54 3.78 13.05 -6.69
C ALA A 54 3.60 12.52 -8.12
N ARG A 55 4.08 11.30 -8.40
CA ARG A 55 3.88 10.65 -9.71
C ARG A 55 2.42 10.35 -10.01
N ARG A 56 1.65 9.94 -8.99
CA ARG A 56 0.21 9.70 -9.15
C ARG A 56 -0.52 11.00 -9.48
N LEU A 57 -0.21 12.09 -8.78
CA LEU A 57 -0.78 13.41 -9.04
C LEU A 57 -0.46 13.88 -10.48
N ALA A 58 0.81 13.80 -10.90
CA ALA A 58 1.22 14.19 -12.25
C ALA A 58 0.45 13.40 -13.33
N ARG A 59 0.28 12.08 -13.13
CA ARG A 59 -0.53 11.26 -14.05
C ARG A 59 -2.00 11.66 -14.06
N GLN A 60 -2.57 12.04 -12.91
CA GLN A 60 -3.96 12.50 -12.84
C GLN A 60 -4.14 13.84 -13.57
N GLN A 61 -3.17 14.76 -13.45
CA GLN A 61 -3.19 16.04 -14.16
C GLN A 61 -3.05 15.90 -15.67
N GLN A 62 -2.28 14.90 -16.13
CA GLN A 62 -2.09 14.62 -17.56
C GLN A 62 -3.17 13.71 -18.15
N ALA A 63 -3.97 13.05 -17.32
CA ALA A 63 -4.98 12.11 -17.80
C ALA A 63 -6.16 12.86 -18.42
N PRO A 64 -6.64 12.45 -19.60
CA PRO A 64 -7.88 12.98 -20.15
C PRO A 64 -9.05 12.62 -19.24
N THR A 65 -9.95 13.58 -19.02
CA THR A 65 -11.20 13.33 -18.31
C THR A 65 -12.13 12.56 -19.23
N LEU A 66 -12.38 11.30 -18.90
CA LEU A 66 -13.36 10.48 -19.60
C LEU A 66 -14.72 10.72 -18.96
N ASP A 67 -15.73 11.05 -19.78
CA ASP A 67 -17.11 11.07 -19.33
C ASP A 67 -17.63 9.63 -19.24
N VAL A 68 -17.50 9.03 -18.06
CA VAL A 68 -17.92 7.65 -17.79
C VAL A 68 -19.44 7.57 -17.53
N HIS A 69 -20.07 8.71 -17.29
CA HIS A 69 -21.52 8.82 -17.11
C HIS A 69 -22.01 9.82 -18.12
N GLY A 70 -22.12 9.36 -19.38
CA GLY A 70 -22.61 10.15 -20.49
C GLY A 70 -23.73 11.06 -20.02
N THR A 71 -23.50 12.37 -20.11
CA THR A 71 -24.53 13.35 -19.79
C THR A 71 -25.82 12.90 -20.44
N PRO A 72 -26.95 12.72 -19.71
CA PRO A 72 -28.22 12.52 -20.38
C PRO A 72 -28.42 13.79 -21.22
N THR A 73 -28.26 13.66 -22.53
CA THR A 73 -28.70 14.66 -23.49
C THR A 73 -30.14 14.96 -23.13
N ARG A 74 -30.41 16.24 -22.92
CA ARG A 74 -31.62 16.81 -22.35
C ARG A 74 -32.79 16.73 -23.34
N ASP A 75 -32.92 15.60 -24.03
CA ASP A 75 -33.81 15.37 -25.18
C ASP A 75 -34.74 14.16 -24.97
N ASP A 76 -34.91 13.68 -23.74
CA ASP A 76 -35.86 12.61 -23.40
C ASP A 76 -37.05 13.12 -22.57
N ASP A 77 -37.60 14.28 -22.99
CA ASP A 77 -38.81 14.88 -22.39
C ASP A 77 -39.96 14.92 -23.41
N SER A 78 -40.07 13.90 -24.27
CA SER A 78 -41.12 13.88 -25.30
C SER A 78 -41.59 12.48 -25.71
N ARG A 79 -41.76 11.53 -24.77
CA ARG A 79 -42.62 10.36 -25.00
C ARG A 79 -43.33 9.90 -23.73
N GLY A 80 -44.61 10.26 -23.59
CA GLY A 80 -45.54 9.48 -22.77
C GLY A 80 -46.63 10.24 -22.01
N ASP A 81 -47.46 11.04 -22.68
CA ASP A 81 -48.85 11.25 -22.24
C ASP A 81 -49.76 11.36 -23.46
N ARG A 82 -50.34 10.23 -23.87
CA ARG A 82 -51.59 10.07 -24.62
C ARG A 82 -51.98 8.60 -24.67
#